data_AF-A0A843HMT8-F1
#
_entry.id   AF-A0A843HMT8-F1
#
_cell.length_a   1.000
_cell.length_b   1.000
_cell.length_c   1.000
_cell.angle_alpha   90.00
_cell.angle_beta   90.00
_cell.angle_gamma   90.00
#
_symmetry.space_group_name_H-M   'P 1'
#
loop_
_entity.id
_entity.type
_entity.pdbx_description
1 polymer ?
#
loop_
_entity_poly.entity_id
_entity_poly.type
_entity_poly.pdbx_seq_one_letter_code
_entity_poly.pdbx_strand_id
1 'polypeptide(L)'
;MIITTEEFKEHFSRDFPYLTIWDDSKTYFKGDEVYFSPNFYESLVDDNTSELSDTTKWKVIKDSEDSYIRDADIGKAIEEAKLAFNADLFSGCECEAKLAMLYLTAFYLVLDIKNSSAGLASGYAGFTASKSVGNVSESYGIPTWVQTNPMLSLYLDNGYGKKYLTFLLPRVSGFIYVSPGAITED
;
A
#
# COMPACT_ATOMS: atom_id res chain seq x y z
N MET A 1 1.16 17.89 5.06
CA MET A 1 0.79 16.69 5.84
C MET A 1 1.81 15.61 5.56
N ILE A 2 2.35 14.96 6.59
CA ILE A 2 3.41 13.95 6.46
C ILE A 2 2.96 12.72 7.24
N ILE A 3 2.76 11.61 6.56
CA ILE A 3 2.65 10.29 7.20
C ILE A 3 4.05 9.73 7.43
N THR A 4 4.25 8.96 8.50
CA THR A 4 5.53 8.27 8.77
C THR A 4 5.50 6.81 8.31
N THR A 5 6.68 6.19 8.25
CA THR A 5 6.85 4.76 7.96
C THR A 5 6.15 3.88 9.00
N GLU A 6 6.14 4.31 10.25
CA GLU A 6 5.50 3.61 11.37
C GLU A 6 3.97 3.70 11.26
N GLU A 7 3.43 4.89 10.99
CA GLU A 7 1.98 5.08 10.74
C GLU A 7 1.50 4.21 9.57
N PHE A 8 2.31 4.08 8.52
CA PHE A 8 2.02 3.20 7.38
C PHE A 8 1.99 1.72 7.79
N LYS A 9 3.02 1.25 8.50
CA LYS A 9 3.12 -0.15 8.96
C LYS A 9 2.02 -0.51 9.94
N GLU A 10 1.62 0.40 10.82
CA GLU A 10 0.53 0.20 11.75
C GLU A 10 -0.80 0.00 11.00
N HIS A 11 -1.09 0.89 10.04
CA HIS A 11 -2.32 0.82 9.26
C HIS A 11 -2.40 -0.42 8.37
N PHE A 12 -1.28 -0.83 7.76
CA PHE A 12 -1.20 -1.93 6.81
C PHE A 12 -0.49 -3.18 7.36
N SER A 13 -0.56 -3.40 8.67
CA SER A 13 0.16 -4.45 9.40
C SER A 13 -0.03 -5.88 8.86
N ARG A 14 -1.15 -6.17 8.19
CA ARG A 14 -1.48 -7.49 7.62
C ARG A 14 -1.34 -7.56 6.11
N ASP A 15 -1.16 -6.41 5.46
CA ASP A 15 -1.33 -6.25 4.02
C ASP A 15 0.01 -6.43 3.28
N PHE A 16 1.13 -6.22 3.97
CA PHE A 16 2.48 -6.35 3.42
C PHE A 16 3.39 -7.21 4.31
N PRO A 17 4.31 -8.00 3.71
CA PRO A 17 5.32 -8.73 4.46
C PRO A 17 6.44 -7.77 4.89
N TYR A 18 6.40 -7.27 6.11
CA TYR A 18 7.44 -6.41 6.66
C TYR A 18 8.59 -7.23 7.25
N LEU A 19 9.81 -6.73 7.09
CA LEU A 19 10.98 -7.33 7.73
C LEU A 19 10.91 -7.11 9.25
N THR A 20 10.81 -8.20 10.02
CA THR A 20 10.81 -8.12 11.49
C THR A 20 12.25 -8.10 11.98
N ILE A 21 12.71 -6.95 12.47
CA ILE A 21 14.06 -6.80 13.04
C ILE A 21 14.06 -7.36 14.47
N TRP A 22 15.13 -8.07 14.84
CA TRP A 22 15.31 -8.53 16.22
C TRP A 22 15.48 -7.35 17.19
N ASP A 23 14.81 -7.46 18.34
CA ASP A 23 14.76 -6.47 19.42
C ASP A 23 14.96 -7.22 20.74
N ASP A 24 15.98 -6.81 21.51
CA ASP A 24 16.35 -7.43 22.77
C ASP A 24 15.33 -7.20 23.90
N SER A 25 14.44 -6.22 23.72
CA SER A 25 13.36 -5.90 24.66
C SER A 25 12.07 -6.70 24.41
N LYS A 26 11.99 -7.42 23.28
CA LYS A 26 10.79 -8.14 22.85
C LYS A 26 10.83 -9.61 23.26
N THR A 27 9.66 -10.15 23.59
CA THR A 27 9.46 -11.59 23.79
C THR A 27 8.94 -12.21 22.50
N TYR A 28 9.55 -13.32 22.09
CA TYR A 28 9.22 -14.06 20.87
C TYR A 28 8.58 -15.42 21.19
N PHE A 29 7.65 -15.85 20.34
CA PHE A 29 7.01 -17.15 20.46
C PHE A 29 7.65 -18.16 19.50
N LYS A 30 7.35 -19.44 19.70
CA LYS A 30 7.88 -20.49 18.84
C LYS A 30 7.40 -20.29 17.40
N GLY A 31 8.33 -20.31 16.46
CA GLY A 31 8.09 -20.09 15.04
C GLY A 31 8.15 -18.62 14.61
N ASP A 32 8.37 -17.67 15.52
CA ASP A 32 8.62 -16.28 15.14
C ASP A 32 9.97 -16.17 14.41
N GLU A 33 9.96 -15.43 13.30
CA GLU A 33 11.13 -15.17 12.48
C GLU A 33 11.60 -13.72 12.66
N VAL A 34 12.91 -13.54 12.85
CA VAL A 34 13.54 -12.24 13.03
C VAL A 34 14.80 -12.11 12.19
N TYR A 35 15.09 -10.89 11.77
CA TYR A 35 16.30 -10.54 11.06
C TYR A 35 17.29 -9.85 11.99
N PHE A 36 18.53 -10.34 12.00
CA PHE A 36 19.66 -9.65 12.60
C PHE A 36 20.88 -9.84 11.71
N SER A 37 21.32 -8.74 11.11
CA SER A 37 22.29 -8.76 10.01
C SER A 37 23.52 -9.62 10.34
N PRO A 38 23.91 -10.57 9.47
CA PRO A 38 23.40 -10.82 8.12
C PRO A 38 22.37 -11.97 8.02
N ASN A 39 21.89 -12.51 9.14
CA ASN A 39 21.16 -13.78 9.18
C ASN A 39 19.71 -13.60 9.63
N PHE A 40 18.88 -14.58 9.25
CA PHE A 40 17.53 -14.74 9.78
C PHE A 40 17.52 -15.82 10.87
N TYR A 41 16.72 -15.62 11.90
CA TYR A 41 16.61 -16.51 13.04
C TYR A 41 15.14 -16.87 13.28
N GLU A 42 14.88 -18.15 13.51
CA GLU A 42 13.58 -18.70 13.91
C GLU A 42 13.64 -19.07 15.39
N SER A 43 12.67 -18.61 16.18
CA SER A 43 12.56 -18.97 17.60
C SER A 43 12.04 -20.40 17.76
N LEU A 44 12.75 -21.22 18.53
CA LEU A 44 12.43 -22.64 18.75
C LEU A 44 11.54 -22.87 19.98
N VAL A 45 11.42 -21.88 20.85
CA VAL A 45 10.72 -21.95 22.13
C VAL A 45 9.73 -20.80 22.28
N ASP A 46 8.70 -21.03 23.08
CA ASP A 46 7.78 -19.97 23.50
C ASP A 46 8.43 -19.12 24.61
N ASP A 47 7.95 -17.88 24.74
CA ASP A 47 8.48 -16.89 25.69
C ASP A 47 10.00 -16.69 25.59
N ASN A 48 10.53 -16.65 24.37
CA ASN A 48 11.94 -16.50 24.09
C ASN A 48 12.39 -15.04 24.25
N THR A 49 13.25 -14.79 25.24
CA THR A 49 13.92 -13.51 25.48
C THR A 49 15.45 -13.65 25.48
N SER A 50 16.00 -14.74 24.94
CA SER A 50 17.45 -14.96 24.94
C SER A 50 18.14 -14.24 23.80
N GLU A 51 19.44 -14.00 23.96
CA GLU A 51 20.31 -13.55 22.88
C GLU A 51 20.32 -14.56 21.72
N LEU A 52 20.54 -14.06 20.50
CA LEU A 52 20.62 -14.84 19.26
C LEU A 52 21.80 -15.82 19.23
N SER A 53 22.75 -15.68 20.15
CA SER A 53 23.88 -16.61 20.33
C SER A 53 23.45 -17.97 20.90
N ASP A 54 22.28 -18.06 21.53
CA ASP A 54 21.74 -19.30 22.10
C ASP A 54 21.13 -20.20 21.01
N THR A 55 21.96 -21.11 20.49
CA THR A 55 21.58 -22.08 19.45
C THR A 55 20.57 -23.13 19.92
N THR A 56 20.24 -23.19 21.21
CA THR A 56 19.17 -24.06 21.73
C THR A 56 17.79 -23.43 21.60
N LYS A 57 17.73 -22.10 21.48
CA LYS A 57 16.50 -21.31 21.40
C LYS A 57 16.31 -20.64 20.05
N TRP A 58 17.40 -20.38 19.33
CA TRP A 58 17.39 -19.76 18.02
C TRP A 58 18.01 -20.66 16.97
N LYS A 59 17.39 -20.71 15.79
CA LYS A 59 17.86 -21.44 14.63
C LYS A 59 18.08 -20.49 13.48
N VAL A 60 19.27 -20.52 12.88
CA VAL A 60 19.53 -19.74 11.66
C VAL A 60 18.75 -20.35 10.50
N ILE A 61 17.98 -19.52 9.82
CA ILE A 61 17.24 -19.87 8.59
C ILE A 61 17.83 -19.14 7.39
N LYS A 62 17.66 -19.72 6.21
CA LYS A 62 18.11 -19.11 4.95
C LYS A 62 16.92 -18.40 4.31
N ASP A 63 16.91 -17.07 4.43
CA ASP A 63 15.98 -16.19 3.73
C ASP A 63 16.75 -14.97 3.16
N SER A 64 16.05 -14.12 2.41
CA SER A 64 16.58 -12.90 1.80
C SER A 64 15.83 -11.68 2.29
N GLU A 65 16.54 -10.58 2.54
CA GLU A 65 15.93 -9.28 2.84
C GLU A 65 15.02 -8.78 1.71
N ASP A 66 15.33 -9.16 0.46
CA ASP A 66 14.55 -8.77 -0.73
C ASP A 66 13.17 -9.44 -0.80
N SER A 67 12.91 -10.44 0.05
CA SER A 67 11.57 -11.05 0.22
C SER A 67 10.59 -10.14 0.97
N TYR A 68 11.10 -9.10 1.65
CA TYR A 68 10.32 -8.24 2.56
C TYR A 68 10.32 -6.78 2.14
N ILE A 69 9.31 -6.05 2.60
CA ILE A 69 9.24 -4.59 2.43
C ILE A 69 10.11 -3.91 3.47
N ARG A 70 11.05 -3.09 3.00
CA ARG A 70 11.92 -2.28 3.86
C ARG A 70 11.39 -0.87 4.00
N ASP A 71 11.86 -0.20 5.05
CA ASP A 71 11.48 1.17 5.38
C ASP A 71 11.89 2.15 4.27
N ALA A 72 12.99 1.84 3.56
CA ALA A 72 13.41 2.60 2.38
C ALA A 72 12.40 2.52 1.23
N ASP A 73 11.78 1.35 1.00
CA ASP A 73 10.77 1.16 -0.05
C ASP A 73 9.49 1.94 0.30
N ILE A 74 9.09 1.93 1.58
CA ILE A 74 7.96 2.72 2.09
C ILE A 74 8.28 4.22 1.98
N GLY A 75 9.48 4.65 2.36
CA GLY A 75 9.92 6.05 2.28
C GLY A 75 9.85 6.59 0.85
N LYS A 76 10.35 5.83 -0.13
CA LYS A 76 10.24 6.16 -1.55
C LYS A 76 8.78 6.29 -2.00
N ALA A 77 7.93 5.33 -1.64
CA ALA A 77 6.51 5.37 -1.98
C ALA A 77 5.77 6.56 -1.33
N ILE A 78 6.18 6.98 -0.13
CA ILE A 78 5.66 8.19 0.53
C ILE A 78 6.03 9.44 -0.28
N GLU A 79 7.27 9.55 -0.75
CA GLU A 79 7.72 10.69 -1.57
C GLU A 79 6.97 10.76 -2.90
N GLU A 80 6.78 9.63 -3.58
CA GLU A 80 5.98 9.58 -4.82
C GLU A 80 4.53 9.98 -4.58
N ALA A 81 3.92 9.44 -3.52
CA ALA A 81 2.56 9.81 -3.13
C ALA A 81 2.44 11.31 -2.82
N LYS A 82 3.42 11.91 -2.14
CA LYS A 82 3.44 13.37 -1.86
C LYS A 82 3.41 14.22 -3.12
N LEU A 83 4.07 13.79 -4.19
CA LEU A 83 4.09 14.53 -5.45
C LEU A 83 2.73 14.51 -6.16
N ALA A 84 1.99 13.41 -6.04
CA ALA A 84 0.69 13.23 -6.68
C ALA A 84 -0.50 13.68 -5.80
N PHE A 85 -0.30 13.83 -4.50
CA PHE A 85 -1.37 14.13 -3.55
C PHE A 85 -1.72 15.62 -3.53
N ASN A 86 -3.01 15.93 -3.67
CA ASN A 86 -3.53 17.27 -3.47
C ASN A 86 -4.24 17.37 -2.11
N ALA A 87 -3.58 18.00 -1.14
CA ALA A 87 -4.10 18.13 0.21
C ALA A 87 -5.35 19.02 0.31
N ASP A 88 -5.52 20.00 -0.59
CA ASP A 88 -6.63 20.96 -0.54
C ASP A 88 -7.99 20.29 -0.80
N LEU A 89 -7.97 19.17 -1.53
CA LEU A 89 -9.16 18.34 -1.77
C LEU A 89 -9.68 17.68 -0.49
N PHE A 90 -8.85 17.56 0.56
CA PHE A 90 -9.16 16.88 1.81
C PHE A 90 -9.18 17.84 3.00
N SER A 91 -9.80 19.01 2.82
CA SER A 91 -9.87 20.09 3.81
C SER A 91 -10.86 19.86 4.97
N GLY A 92 -11.64 18.77 4.95
CA GLY A 92 -12.65 18.46 5.98
C GLY A 92 -12.05 18.05 7.33
N CYS A 93 -11.09 17.12 7.33
CA CYS A 93 -10.27 16.82 8.50
C CYS A 93 -8.89 16.29 8.11
N GLU A 94 -7.89 16.53 8.96
CA GLU A 94 -6.54 15.97 8.79
C GLU A 94 -6.57 14.42 8.75
N CYS A 95 -7.51 13.80 9.47
CA CYS A 95 -7.72 12.36 9.45
C CYS A 95 -8.06 11.78 8.05
N GLU A 96 -8.89 12.48 7.28
CA GLU A 96 -9.30 12.06 5.94
C GLU A 96 -8.15 12.19 4.96
N ALA A 97 -7.42 13.30 5.05
CA ALA A 97 -6.23 13.52 4.26
C ALA A 97 -5.19 12.42 4.55
N LYS A 98 -4.92 12.13 5.83
CA LYS A 98 -4.00 11.06 6.25
C LYS A 98 -4.40 9.70 5.68
N LEU A 99 -5.69 9.34 5.81
CA LEU A 99 -6.19 8.07 5.27
C LEU A 99 -6.03 7.98 3.75
N ALA A 100 -6.38 9.05 3.03
CA ALA A 100 -6.22 9.08 1.57
C ALA A 100 -4.74 8.96 1.16
N MET A 101 -3.84 9.62 1.89
CA MET A 101 -2.40 9.54 1.67
C MET A 101 -1.85 8.14 1.95
N LEU A 102 -2.31 7.45 3.01
CA LEU A 102 -1.93 6.07 3.32
C LEU A 102 -2.25 5.12 2.14
N TYR A 103 -3.47 5.19 1.60
CA TYR A 103 -3.86 4.37 0.45
C TYR A 103 -3.12 4.73 -0.84
N LEU A 104 -2.79 6.02 -1.03
CA LEU A 104 -1.99 6.45 -2.18
C LEU A 104 -0.55 5.94 -2.07
N THR A 105 0.06 5.99 -0.89
CA THR A 105 1.38 5.41 -0.63
C THR A 105 1.37 3.90 -0.85
N ALA A 106 0.34 3.18 -0.37
CA ALA A 106 0.20 1.75 -0.62
C ALA A 106 0.07 1.43 -2.11
N PHE A 107 -0.62 2.29 -2.87
CA PHE A 107 -0.73 2.16 -4.32
C PHE A 107 0.65 2.25 -5.00
N TYR A 108 1.46 3.26 -4.68
CA TYR A 108 2.80 3.44 -5.25
C TYR A 108 3.77 2.34 -4.83
N LEU A 109 3.71 1.90 -3.56
CA LEU A 109 4.52 0.79 -3.06
C LEU A 109 4.30 -0.49 -3.89
N VAL A 110 3.04 -0.86 -4.13
CA VAL A 110 2.71 -2.03 -4.97
C VAL A 110 3.17 -1.84 -6.41
N LEU A 111 3.01 -0.63 -6.95
CA LEU A 111 3.42 -0.32 -8.31
C LEU A 111 4.94 -0.47 -8.48
N ASP A 112 5.72 0.05 -7.53
CA ASP A 112 7.18 -0.08 -7.50
C ASP A 112 7.62 -1.54 -7.40
N ILE A 113 6.99 -2.32 -6.52
CA ILE A 113 7.29 -3.76 -6.37
C ILE A 113 7.00 -4.51 -7.67
N LYS A 114 5.85 -4.24 -8.32
CA LYS A 114 5.51 -4.86 -9.61
C LYS A 114 6.53 -4.50 -10.69
N ASN A 115 6.92 -3.22 -10.76
CA ASN A 115 7.90 -2.74 -11.75
C ASN A 115 9.28 -3.35 -11.49
N SER A 116 9.71 -3.44 -10.24
CA SER A 116 10.95 -4.11 -9.83
C SER A 116 10.93 -5.60 -10.21
N SER A 117 9.81 -6.29 -9.94
CA SER A 117 9.62 -7.72 -10.24
C SER A 117 9.54 -8.03 -11.74
N ALA A 118 9.06 -7.09 -12.55
CA ALA A 118 8.93 -7.26 -14.00
C ALA A 118 10.25 -7.04 -14.75
N GLY A 119 11.24 -6.42 -14.11
CA GLY A 119 12.59 -6.21 -14.64
C GLY A 119 12.67 -5.28 -15.87
N LEU A 120 13.82 -5.32 -16.55
CA LEU A 120 14.15 -4.49 -17.73
C LEU A 120 13.25 -4.74 -18.95
N ALA A 121 12.53 -5.86 -18.97
CA ALA A 121 11.60 -6.24 -20.04
C ALA A 121 10.13 -5.89 -19.72
N SER A 122 9.89 -5.08 -18.67
CA SER A 122 8.54 -4.69 -18.27
C SER A 122 7.84 -3.87 -19.36
N GLY A 123 6.87 -4.50 -20.02
CA GLY A 123 5.90 -3.79 -20.84
C GLY A 123 4.80 -3.24 -19.95
N TYR A 124 4.40 -1.98 -20.16
CA TYR A 124 3.20 -1.43 -19.53
C TYR A 124 1.99 -2.26 -19.97
N ALA A 125 1.53 -3.15 -19.10
CA ALA A 125 0.26 -3.82 -19.28
C ALA A 125 -0.83 -2.82 -18.91
N GLY A 126 -1.32 -2.07 -19.91
CA GLY A 126 -2.54 -1.29 -19.76
C GLY A 126 -3.73 -2.17 -19.35
N PHE A 127 -4.92 -1.57 -19.21
CA PHE A 127 -6.12 -2.31 -18.82
C PHE A 127 -6.31 -3.57 -19.66
N THR A 128 -6.25 -4.72 -19.00
CA THR A 128 -6.62 -5.98 -19.62
C THR A 128 -8.14 -6.05 -19.62
N ALA A 129 -8.77 -5.46 -20.66
CA ALA A 129 -10.22 -5.50 -20.86
C ALA A 129 -10.75 -6.93 -20.97
N SER A 130 -9.90 -7.86 -21.38
CA SER A 130 -10.15 -9.29 -21.40
C SER A 130 -8.97 -10.05 -20.83
N LYS A 131 -9.20 -10.94 -19.87
CA LYS A 131 -8.27 -12.02 -19.53
C LYS A 131 -8.89 -13.34 -19.99
N SER A 132 -8.13 -14.08 -20.80
CA SER A 132 -8.49 -15.44 -21.19
C SER A 132 -7.53 -16.41 -20.51
N VAL A 133 -8.06 -17.35 -19.74
CA VAL A 133 -7.29 -18.48 -19.20
C VAL A 133 -7.95 -19.75 -19.71
N GLY A 134 -7.31 -20.41 -20.68
CA GLY A 134 -7.89 -21.55 -21.38
C GLY A 134 -9.18 -21.17 -22.13
N ASN A 135 -10.28 -21.87 -21.85
CA ASN A 135 -11.59 -21.66 -22.49
C ASN A 135 -12.48 -20.63 -21.78
N VAL A 136 -12.01 -19.99 -20.70
CA VAL A 136 -12.79 -18.97 -19.98
C VAL A 136 -12.25 -17.60 -20.35
N SER A 137 -13.09 -16.81 -21.01
CA SER A 137 -12.86 -15.40 -21.30
C SER A 137 -13.69 -14.57 -20.35
N GLU A 138 -13.03 -13.77 -19.53
CA GLU A 138 -13.69 -12.78 -18.68
C GLU A 138 -13.47 -11.39 -19.29
N SER A 139 -14.58 -10.70 -19.58
CA SER A 139 -14.58 -9.34 -20.11
C SER A 139 -15.04 -8.38 -19.02
N TYR A 140 -14.21 -7.40 -18.70
CA TYR A 140 -14.51 -6.39 -17.69
C TYR A 140 -15.04 -5.12 -18.37
N GLY A 141 -16.25 -4.69 -17.99
CA GLY A 141 -16.77 -3.39 -18.40
C GLY A 141 -15.98 -2.28 -17.73
N ILE A 142 -15.12 -1.59 -18.48
CA ILE A 142 -14.37 -0.43 -17.99
C ILE A 142 -15.29 0.79 -18.10
N PRO A 143 -15.57 1.52 -16.99
CA PRO A 143 -16.39 2.72 -17.05
C PRO A 143 -15.80 3.78 -17.98
N THR A 144 -16.65 4.48 -18.74
CA THR A 144 -16.21 5.44 -19.77
C THR A 144 -15.35 6.57 -19.20
N TRP A 145 -15.63 7.03 -17.97
CA TRP A 145 -14.83 8.08 -17.30
C TRP A 145 -13.37 7.65 -17.03
N VAL A 146 -13.11 6.35 -16.88
CA VAL A 146 -11.77 5.78 -16.76
C VAL A 146 -11.07 5.78 -18.13
N GLN A 147 -11.80 5.40 -19.17
CA GLN A 147 -11.28 5.35 -20.54
C GLN A 147 -10.90 6.76 -21.05
N THR A 148 -11.62 7.79 -20.59
CA THR A 148 -11.34 9.18 -20.98
C THR A 148 -10.17 9.81 -20.22
N ASN A 149 -9.78 9.28 -19.04
CA ASN A 149 -8.71 9.86 -18.24
C ASN A 149 -7.62 8.81 -17.89
N PRO A 150 -6.48 8.81 -18.61
CA PRO A 150 -5.42 7.83 -18.40
C PRO A 150 -4.80 7.91 -16.99
N MET A 151 -4.84 9.06 -16.32
CA MET A 151 -4.33 9.20 -14.95
C MET A 151 -5.24 8.51 -13.93
N LEU A 152 -6.56 8.60 -14.07
CA LEU A 152 -7.49 7.85 -13.23
C LEU A 152 -7.42 6.35 -13.51
N SER A 153 -7.08 6.01 -14.75
CA SER A 153 -6.89 4.65 -15.19
C SER A 153 -5.74 3.95 -14.43
N LEU A 154 -4.64 4.66 -14.17
CA LEU A 154 -3.51 4.12 -13.41
C LEU A 154 -3.90 3.64 -12.00
N TYR A 155 -4.74 4.41 -11.28
CA TYR A 155 -5.16 4.07 -9.92
C TYR A 155 -6.06 2.83 -9.83
N LEU A 156 -6.60 2.32 -10.95
CA LEU A 156 -7.41 1.10 -10.92
C LEU A 156 -6.58 -0.19 -11.06
N ASP A 157 -5.26 -0.09 -11.24
CA ASP A 157 -4.38 -1.25 -11.40
C ASP A 157 -4.30 -2.13 -10.13
N ASN A 158 -4.54 -1.55 -8.95
CA ASN A 158 -4.55 -2.30 -7.69
C ASN A 158 -5.70 -1.87 -6.75
N GLY A 159 -5.96 -2.69 -5.73
CA GLY A 159 -7.05 -2.46 -4.78
C GLY A 159 -6.90 -1.18 -3.95
N TYR A 160 -5.65 -0.78 -3.64
CA TYR A 160 -5.36 0.42 -2.87
C TYR A 160 -5.67 1.69 -3.64
N GLY A 161 -5.30 1.75 -4.93
CA GLY A 161 -5.64 2.87 -5.81
C GLY A 161 -7.15 2.96 -6.07
N LYS A 162 -7.86 1.83 -6.19
CA LYS A 162 -9.33 1.80 -6.24
C LYS A 162 -9.93 2.41 -4.97
N LYS A 163 -9.41 2.05 -3.80
CA LYS A 163 -9.86 2.60 -2.52
C LYS A 163 -9.58 4.10 -2.44
N TYR A 164 -8.40 4.57 -2.84
CA TYR A 164 -8.09 5.99 -2.95
C TYR A 164 -9.07 6.74 -3.85
N LEU A 165 -9.42 6.18 -5.02
CA LEU A 165 -10.42 6.77 -5.92
C LEU A 165 -11.81 6.88 -5.29
N THR A 166 -12.22 5.95 -4.42
CA THR A 166 -13.49 6.09 -3.69
C THR A 166 -13.53 7.32 -2.77
N PHE A 167 -12.37 7.78 -2.29
CA PHE A 167 -12.27 9.02 -1.52
C PHE A 167 -12.16 10.25 -2.41
N LEU A 168 -11.45 10.13 -3.54
CA LEU A 168 -11.21 11.25 -4.46
C LEU A 168 -12.46 11.62 -5.27
N LEU A 169 -13.16 10.64 -5.85
CA LEU A 169 -14.23 10.88 -6.83
C LEU A 169 -15.37 11.78 -6.31
N PRO A 170 -15.92 11.58 -5.10
CA PRO A 170 -16.97 12.46 -4.58
C PRO A 170 -16.53 13.92 -4.42
N ARG A 171 -15.22 14.16 -4.24
CA ARG A 171 -14.64 15.50 -4.02
C ARG A 171 -14.34 16.21 -5.34
N VAL A 172 -14.09 15.45 -6.41
CA VAL A 172 -13.81 15.98 -7.76
C VAL A 172 -15.08 16.16 -8.59
N SER A 173 -16.10 15.31 -8.40
CA SER A 173 -17.34 15.36 -9.20
C SER A 173 -18.36 16.43 -8.77
N GLY A 174 -17.96 17.37 -7.89
CA GLY A 174 -18.73 18.56 -7.52
C GLY A 174 -19.75 18.31 -6.40
N PHE A 175 -19.89 19.29 -5.51
CA PHE A 175 -20.96 19.30 -4.51
C PHE A 175 -22.29 19.62 -5.20
N ILE A 176 -23.34 18.86 -4.89
CA ILE A 176 -24.72 19.24 -5.25
C ILE A 176 -25.10 20.41 -4.34
N TYR A 177 -25.10 21.62 -4.89
CA TYR A 177 -25.65 22.79 -4.20
C TYR A 177 -27.13 22.92 -4.56
N VAL A 178 -27.99 22.81 -3.55
CA VAL A 178 -29.42 23.13 -3.69
C VAL A 178 -29.57 24.62 -3.40
N SER A 179 -29.93 25.41 -4.41
CA SER A 179 -30.27 26.83 -4.26
C SER A 179 -31.79 26.97 -4.08
N PRO A 180 -32.30 27.57 -2.99
CA PRO A 180 -33.70 27.92 -2.89
C PRO A 180 -34.06 29.00 -3.91
N GLY A 181 -35.09 28.77 -4.73
CA GLY A 181 -35.59 29.77 -5.66
C GLY A 181 -36.17 30.98 -4.91
N ALA A 182 -35.83 32.19 -5.34
CA ALA A 182 -36.46 33.41 -4.82
C ALA A 182 -37.84 33.61 -5.46
N ILE A 183 -38.86 33.88 -4.64
CA ILE A 183 -40.14 34.42 -5.10
C ILE A 183 -40.06 35.95 -5.02
N THR A 184 -40.35 36.63 -6.13
CA THR A 184 -40.68 38.06 -6.12
C THR A 184 -42.14 38.19 -5.75
N GLU A 185 -42.44 38.78 -4.59
CA GLU A 185 -43.79 39.24 -4.26
C GLU A 185 -44.07 40.54 -5.04
N ASP A 186 -45.20 40.56 -5.75
CA ASP A 186 -45.73 41.69 -6.52
C ASP A 186 -46.25 42.84 -5.63
#